data_AF-A0A520MX41-F1
#
_entry.id   AF-A0A520MX41-F1
#
_cell.length_a   1.000
_cell.length_b   1.000
_cell.length_c   1.000
_cell.angle_alpha   90.00
_cell.angle_beta   90.00
_cell.angle_gamma   90.00
#
_symmetry.space_group_name_H-M   'P 1'
#
loop_
_entity.id
_entity.type
_entity.pdbx_description
1 polymer ?
#
loop_
_entity_poly.entity_id
_entity_poly.type
_entity_poly.pdbx_seq_one_letter_code
_entity_poly.pdbx_strand_id
1 'polypeptide(L)'
;MDQYSEAGEYDAVLLQERYDVDNDWDYVWVGHWPSMKDMANGSENWFKNGGKIAAEFQKVSDCNAVRGWQYIYRMSPSTSEVWPVNYRSCELKDDFNHAQVRELYDRASERWENDSLPGGGRLFYQEFGSQEHDWDSYVQVSAPGSFADEAVSAELSENLDYSDINEEWASMVDCTPYVQYVGSYLTDPLEQ
;
A
#
# COMPACT_ATOMS: atom_id res chain seq x y z
N MET A 1 -13.56 17.99 -11.00
CA MET A 1 -12.47 16.99 -10.93
C MET A 1 -11.97 16.64 -12.33
N ASP A 2 -12.80 16.78 -13.35
CA ASP A 2 -12.59 16.28 -14.72
C ASP A 2 -11.48 16.97 -15.54
N GLN A 3 -11.05 18.19 -15.20
CA GLN A 3 -9.99 18.86 -16.00
C GLN A 3 -8.57 18.39 -15.67
N TYR A 4 -8.42 17.46 -14.70
CA TYR A 4 -7.13 16.91 -14.27
C TYR A 4 -7.10 15.37 -14.30
N SER A 5 -8.18 14.71 -14.76
CA SER A 5 -8.29 13.25 -14.81
C SER A 5 -7.78 12.62 -16.12
N GLU A 6 -7.47 13.42 -17.15
CA GLU A 6 -7.14 12.92 -18.49
C GLU A 6 -5.64 12.81 -18.78
N ALA A 7 -4.77 13.10 -17.82
CA ALA A 7 -3.37 12.75 -17.92
C ALA A 7 -3.19 11.46 -17.11
N GLY A 8 -2.79 10.35 -17.74
CA GLY A 8 -2.34 9.12 -17.08
C GLY A 8 -1.07 9.31 -16.25
N GLU A 9 -0.94 10.44 -15.57
CA GLU A 9 0.17 10.93 -14.75
C GLU A 9 -0.19 10.93 -13.25
N TYR A 10 -1.43 10.59 -12.89
CA TYR A 10 -1.87 10.42 -11.51
C TYR A 10 -3.05 9.46 -11.44
N ASP A 11 -3.03 8.54 -10.48
CA ASP A 11 -4.25 7.83 -10.07
C ASP A 11 -4.58 8.08 -8.60
N ALA A 12 -5.88 8.03 -8.29
CA ALA A 12 -6.41 8.08 -6.94
C ALA A 12 -7.27 6.86 -6.64
N VAL A 13 -7.04 6.28 -5.47
CA VAL A 13 -7.78 5.15 -4.94
C VAL A 13 -8.41 5.55 -3.61
N LEU A 14 -9.70 5.26 -3.46
CA LEU A 14 -10.37 5.28 -2.16
C LEU A 14 -10.31 3.87 -1.57
N LEU A 15 -9.80 3.77 -0.35
CA LEU A 15 -9.83 2.54 0.44
C LEU A 15 -10.85 2.71 1.56
N GLN A 16 -11.80 1.78 1.62
CA GLN A 16 -12.81 1.73 2.67
C GLN A 16 -12.61 0.47 3.50
N GLU A 17 -12.67 0.59 4.82
CA GLU A 17 -12.57 -0.55 5.72
C GLU A 17 -13.78 -1.48 5.56
N ARG A 18 -13.57 -2.79 5.64
CA ARG A 18 -14.65 -3.78 5.46
C ARG A 18 -15.09 -4.50 6.73
N TYR A 19 -14.18 -4.77 7.67
CA TYR A 19 -14.44 -5.68 8.77
C TYR A 19 -13.85 -5.19 10.11
N ASP A 20 -14.76 -4.80 11.01
CA ASP A 20 -14.68 -4.78 12.48
C ASP A 20 -13.28 -4.65 13.09
N VAL A 21 -12.55 -3.59 12.76
CA VAL A 21 -11.43 -3.12 13.57
C VAL A 21 -11.77 -1.77 14.19
N ASP A 22 -11.46 -1.64 15.48
CA ASP A 22 -11.57 -0.37 16.21
C ASP A 22 -10.40 0.53 15.75
N ASN A 23 -10.58 1.19 14.60
CA ASN A 23 -9.56 2.02 13.96
C ASN A 23 -10.02 3.48 13.90
N ASP A 24 -9.06 4.40 13.99
CA ASP A 24 -9.33 5.85 14.07
C ASP A 24 -9.72 6.48 12.72
N TRP A 25 -9.84 5.70 11.63
CA TRP A 25 -9.98 6.21 10.26
C TRP A 25 -11.18 5.59 9.52
N ASP A 26 -12.07 6.44 8.98
CA ASP A 26 -13.23 6.01 8.19
C ASP A 26 -12.86 5.56 6.75
N TYR A 27 -11.79 6.13 6.18
CA TYR A 27 -11.32 5.83 4.82
C TYR A 27 -9.88 6.30 4.61
N VAL A 28 -9.19 5.71 3.63
CA VAL A 28 -7.85 6.15 3.20
C VAL A 28 -7.90 6.61 1.75
N TRP A 29 -7.39 7.83 1.49
CA TRP A 29 -7.12 8.30 0.14
C TRP A 29 -5.68 7.97 -0.23
N VAL A 30 -5.47 7.22 -1.30
CA VAL A 30 -4.13 6.93 -1.83
C VAL A 30 -3.96 7.60 -3.18
N GLY A 31 -2.90 8.39 -3.32
CA GLY A 31 -2.50 8.99 -4.59
C GLY A 31 -1.20 8.37 -5.09
N HIS A 32 -1.17 7.98 -6.36
CA HIS A 32 0.05 7.47 -7.01
C HIS A 32 0.50 8.41 -8.11
N TRP A 33 1.81 8.65 -8.18
CA TRP A 33 2.46 9.45 -9.22
C TRP A 33 3.53 8.60 -9.92
N PRO A 34 3.77 8.80 -11.22
CA PRO A 34 4.73 8.03 -12.00
C PRO A 34 6.19 8.36 -11.63
N SER A 35 6.43 9.51 -11.00
CA SER A 35 7.75 9.87 -10.49
C SER A 35 7.70 10.77 -9.26
N MET A 36 8.81 10.82 -8.51
CA MET A 36 8.98 11.76 -7.39
C MET A 36 8.87 13.23 -7.84
N LYS A 37 9.26 13.53 -9.08
CA LYS A 37 9.15 14.89 -9.64
C LYS A 37 7.68 15.27 -9.83
N ASP A 38 6.86 14.35 -10.31
CA ASP A 38 5.43 14.59 -10.54
C ASP A 38 4.68 14.68 -9.22
N MET A 39 5.04 13.85 -8.25
CA MET A 39 4.55 13.99 -6.86
C MET A 39 4.89 15.36 -6.28
N ALA A 40 6.12 15.86 -6.46
CA ALA A 40 6.53 17.17 -5.95
C ALA A 40 5.75 18.31 -6.62
N ASN A 41 5.61 18.28 -7.94
CA ASN A 41 4.83 19.26 -8.69
C ASN A 41 3.34 19.24 -8.29
N GLY A 42 2.75 18.05 -8.16
CA GLY A 42 1.38 17.86 -7.73
C GLY A 42 1.14 18.40 -6.32
N SER A 43 2.06 18.11 -5.39
CA SER A 43 2.02 18.62 -4.02
C SER A 43 2.12 20.15 -3.97
N GLU A 44 3.07 20.73 -4.71
CA GLU A 44 3.23 22.19 -4.77
C GLU A 44 1.98 22.88 -5.35
N ASN A 45 1.39 22.29 -6.39
CA ASN A 45 0.14 22.76 -6.98
C ASN A 45 -1.02 22.67 -5.98
N TRP A 46 -1.13 21.58 -5.21
CA TRP A 46 -2.14 21.43 -4.16
C TRP A 46 -2.02 22.52 -3.09
N PHE A 47 -0.82 22.78 -2.57
CA PHE A 47 -0.63 23.83 -1.56
C PHE A 47 -0.91 25.24 -2.11
N LYS A 48 -0.63 25.50 -3.39
CA LYS A 48 -0.88 26.81 -4.02
C LYS A 48 -2.35 27.03 -4.37
N ASN A 49 -3.02 25.98 -4.87
CA ASN A 49 -4.30 26.13 -5.58
C ASN A 49 -5.45 25.30 -4.97
N GLY A 50 -5.13 24.28 -4.16
CA GLY A 50 -6.09 23.31 -3.62
C GLY A 50 -6.91 23.81 -2.42
N GLY A 51 -6.59 24.99 -1.87
CA GLY A 51 -7.18 25.48 -0.60
C GLY A 51 -8.72 25.48 -0.55
N LYS A 52 -9.41 25.75 -1.67
CA LYS A 52 -10.89 25.66 -1.71
C LYS A 52 -11.40 24.23 -1.60
N ILE A 53 -10.75 23.28 -2.28
CA ILE A 53 -11.13 21.86 -2.24
C ILE A 53 -10.77 21.29 -0.86
N ALA A 54 -9.60 21.64 -0.33
CA ALA A 54 -9.18 21.27 1.02
C ALA A 54 -10.21 21.74 2.07
N ALA A 55 -10.71 22.98 1.95
CA ALA A 55 -11.72 23.50 2.87
C ALA A 55 -13.08 22.79 2.78
N GLU A 56 -13.48 22.29 1.61
CA GLU A 56 -14.69 21.46 1.49
C GLU A 56 -14.47 20.06 2.07
N PHE A 57 -13.30 19.47 1.83
CA PHE A 57 -12.94 18.15 2.37
C PHE A 57 -12.87 18.17 3.91
N GLN A 58 -12.29 19.23 4.49
CA GLN A 58 -12.21 19.44 5.94
C GLN A 58 -13.58 19.57 6.63
N LYS A 59 -14.68 19.79 5.89
CA LYS A 59 -16.04 19.76 6.47
C LYS A 59 -16.54 18.35 6.74
N VAL A 60 -15.96 17.35 6.07
CA VAL A 60 -16.43 15.97 6.11
C VAL A 60 -15.38 15.01 6.66
N SER A 61 -14.12 15.42 6.83
CA SER A 61 -13.06 14.62 7.44
C SER A 61 -11.88 15.47 7.92
N ASP A 62 -11.37 15.13 9.11
CA ASP A 62 -10.10 15.63 9.61
C ASP A 62 -8.95 14.80 9.01
N CYS A 63 -8.34 15.33 7.95
CA CYS A 63 -7.29 14.62 7.22
C CYS A 63 -5.96 14.64 8.00
N ASN A 64 -5.48 13.48 8.40
CA ASN A 64 -4.08 13.28 8.75
C ASN A 64 -3.37 12.63 7.56
N ALA A 65 -2.23 13.20 7.16
CA ALA A 65 -1.46 12.71 6.04
C ALA A 65 -0.18 12.03 6.53
N VAL A 66 0.10 10.84 5.98
CA VAL A 66 1.40 10.20 6.12
C VAL A 66 2.10 10.26 4.77
N ARG A 67 3.32 10.81 4.76
CA ARG A 67 4.20 10.78 3.60
C ARG A 67 5.24 9.70 3.80
N GLY A 68 5.50 8.95 2.73
CA GLY A 68 6.49 7.90 2.78
C GLY A 68 6.98 7.46 1.41
N TRP A 69 8.12 6.77 1.42
CA TRP A 69 8.67 6.07 0.27
C TRP A 69 8.06 4.68 0.18
N GLN A 70 7.75 4.25 -1.04
CA GLN A 70 7.23 2.91 -1.30
C GLN A 70 8.28 2.05 -2.00
N TYR A 71 8.54 0.88 -1.44
CA TYR A 71 9.28 -0.19 -2.11
C TYR A 71 8.30 -1.22 -2.66
N ILE A 72 8.24 -1.37 -3.98
CA ILE A 72 7.37 -2.33 -4.64
C ILE A 72 8.20 -3.58 -4.92
N TYR A 73 8.03 -4.63 -4.12
CA TYR A 73 8.70 -5.93 -4.34
C TYR A 73 7.97 -6.77 -5.41
N ARG A 74 6.66 -6.52 -5.61
CA ARG A 74 5.89 -7.12 -6.69
C ARG A 74 4.75 -6.18 -7.08
N MET A 75 4.78 -5.71 -8.32
CA MET A 75 3.67 -4.93 -8.86
C MET A 75 2.45 -5.84 -8.98
N SER A 76 1.33 -5.38 -8.43
CA SER A 76 0.05 -6.09 -8.51
C SER A 76 -1.05 -5.10 -8.80
N PRO A 77 -1.29 -4.80 -10.09
CA PRO A 77 -2.42 -3.98 -10.47
C PRO A 77 -3.72 -4.70 -10.08
N SER A 78 -4.76 -3.92 -9.83
CA SER A 78 -6.08 -4.53 -9.66
C SER A 78 -6.53 -5.18 -10.97
N THR A 79 -7.09 -6.38 -10.87
CA THR A 79 -7.74 -7.09 -11.98
C THR A 79 -9.26 -6.90 -11.95
N SER A 80 -9.79 -6.13 -10.98
CA SER A 80 -11.21 -5.86 -10.76
C SER A 80 -11.49 -4.38 -10.48
N GLU A 81 -12.72 -3.91 -10.74
CA GLU A 81 -13.14 -2.55 -10.37
C GLU A 81 -13.11 -2.32 -8.85
N VAL A 82 -13.26 -3.40 -8.09
CA VAL A 82 -13.24 -3.41 -6.61
C VAL A 82 -12.36 -4.56 -6.15
N TRP A 83 -11.37 -4.28 -5.30
CA TRP A 83 -10.37 -5.29 -4.91
C TRP A 83 -9.98 -5.21 -3.42
N PRO A 84 -9.55 -6.32 -2.82
CA PRO A 84 -8.99 -6.31 -1.47
C PRO A 84 -7.58 -5.71 -1.45
N VAL A 85 -7.29 -4.94 -0.40
CA VAL A 85 -5.93 -4.53 -0.04
C VAL A 85 -5.74 -4.72 1.46
N ASN A 86 -4.70 -5.45 1.83
CA ASN A 86 -4.40 -5.80 3.21
C ASN A 86 -3.22 -4.96 3.71
N TYR A 87 -3.39 -4.29 4.85
CA TYR A 87 -2.38 -3.45 5.49
C TYR A 87 -2.01 -4.02 6.86
N ARG A 88 -0.73 -3.94 7.24
CA ARG A 88 -0.31 -4.12 8.64
C ARG A 88 0.91 -3.26 8.94
N SER A 89 1.01 -2.79 10.18
CA SER A 89 2.20 -2.13 10.69
C SER A 89 3.19 -3.16 11.19
N CYS A 90 4.47 -2.93 10.90
CA CYS A 90 5.60 -3.78 11.23
C CYS A 90 6.74 -2.94 11.83
N GLU A 91 7.49 -3.54 12.75
CA GLU A 91 8.67 -2.97 13.39
C GLU A 91 9.85 -3.95 13.22
N LEU A 92 11.03 -3.41 12.90
CA LEU A 92 12.28 -4.17 12.84
C LEU A 92 12.71 -4.57 14.25
N LYS A 93 13.30 -5.77 14.39
CA LYS A 93 14.03 -6.16 15.61
C LYS A 93 15.45 -5.60 15.59
N ASP A 94 16.03 -5.36 16.77
CA ASP A 94 17.29 -4.63 17.03
C ASP A 94 18.50 -4.96 16.11
N ASP A 95 18.58 -6.18 15.56
CA ASP A 95 19.71 -6.66 14.75
C ASP A 95 19.46 -6.61 13.22
N PHE A 96 18.30 -6.10 12.79
CA PHE A 96 17.91 -6.10 11.38
C PHE A 96 17.73 -4.70 10.82
N ASN A 97 17.82 -4.60 9.50
CA ASN A 97 17.58 -3.36 8.78
C ASN A 97 16.65 -3.56 7.59
N HIS A 98 16.11 -2.45 7.08
CA HIS A 98 15.18 -2.45 5.96
C HIS A 98 15.75 -3.06 4.67
N ALA A 99 17.07 -3.04 4.45
CA ALA A 99 17.65 -3.65 3.25
C ALA A 99 17.54 -5.18 3.30
N GLN A 100 17.78 -5.79 4.46
CA GLN A 100 17.60 -7.23 4.64
C GLN A 100 16.12 -7.62 4.48
N VAL A 101 15.21 -6.82 5.05
CA VAL A 101 13.76 -7.08 4.88
C VAL A 101 13.37 -7.04 3.40
N ARG A 102 13.83 -6.02 2.66
CA ARG A 102 13.57 -5.93 1.21
C ARG A 102 14.11 -7.13 0.44
N GLU A 103 15.33 -7.56 0.75
CA GLU A 103 15.92 -8.74 0.11
C GLU A 103 15.07 -10.00 0.34
N LEU A 104 14.55 -10.20 1.55
CA LEU A 104 13.64 -11.29 1.84
C LEU A 104 12.34 -11.20 1.03
N TYR A 105 11.76 -10.01 0.91
CA TYR A 105 10.56 -9.79 0.09
C TYR A 105 10.82 -10.01 -1.41
N ASP A 106 12.00 -9.65 -1.91
CA ASP A 106 12.37 -9.92 -3.30
C ASP A 106 12.45 -11.43 -3.56
N ARG A 107 13.10 -12.20 -2.66
CA ARG A 107 13.15 -13.66 -2.75
C ARG A 107 11.76 -14.30 -2.64
N ALA A 108 10.94 -13.80 -1.73
CA ALA A 108 9.56 -14.26 -1.57
C ALA A 108 8.73 -13.97 -2.82
N SER A 109 8.89 -12.78 -3.40
CA SER A 109 8.23 -12.34 -4.64
C SER A 109 8.57 -13.26 -5.82
N GLU A 110 9.85 -13.56 -6.02
CA GLU A 110 10.30 -14.49 -7.06
C GLU A 110 9.69 -15.89 -6.86
N ARG A 111 9.62 -16.36 -5.61
CA ARG A 111 9.01 -17.66 -5.31
C ARG A 111 7.50 -17.66 -5.56
N TRP A 112 6.80 -16.62 -5.15
CA TRP A 112 5.37 -16.47 -5.43
C TRP A 112 5.09 -16.43 -6.93
N GLU A 113 5.95 -15.80 -7.72
CA GLU A 113 5.84 -15.81 -9.18
C GLU A 113 6.02 -17.21 -9.75
N ASN A 114 7.06 -17.93 -9.31
CA ASN A 114 7.32 -19.31 -9.75
C ASN A 114 6.20 -20.28 -9.38
N ASP A 115 5.60 -20.09 -8.21
CA ASP A 115 4.47 -20.89 -7.72
C ASP A 115 3.11 -20.42 -8.25
N SER A 116 3.11 -19.41 -9.14
CA SER A 116 1.90 -18.84 -9.75
C SER A 116 0.88 -18.27 -8.74
N LEU A 117 1.35 -17.84 -7.57
CA LEU A 117 0.52 -17.09 -6.63
C LEU A 117 0.20 -15.71 -7.22
N PRO A 118 -1.08 -15.37 -7.41
CA PRO A 118 -1.47 -14.06 -7.90
C PRO A 118 -1.26 -12.98 -6.83
N GLY A 119 -1.27 -11.74 -7.29
CA GLY A 119 -1.11 -10.58 -6.43
C GLY A 119 0.34 -10.14 -6.23
N GLY A 120 0.54 -9.28 -5.24
CA GLY A 120 1.83 -8.70 -4.93
C GLY A 120 1.72 -7.73 -3.77
N GLY A 121 2.63 -6.76 -3.71
CA GLY A 121 2.60 -5.81 -2.62
C GLY A 121 3.81 -4.90 -2.55
N ARG A 122 3.82 -4.13 -1.48
CA ARG A 122 4.76 -3.04 -1.27
C ARG A 122 4.98 -2.77 0.21
N LEU A 123 6.13 -2.18 0.51
CA LEU A 123 6.49 -1.70 1.82
C LEU A 123 6.43 -0.17 1.79
N PHE A 124 5.76 0.42 2.77
CA PHE A 124 5.64 1.86 2.93
C PHE A 124 6.47 2.30 4.13
N TYR A 125 7.50 3.08 3.87
CA TYR A 125 8.41 3.62 4.87
C TYR A 125 8.10 5.09 5.07
N GLN A 126 7.86 5.49 6.31
CA GLN A 126 7.59 6.89 6.62
C GLN A 126 8.84 7.74 6.33
N GLU A 127 8.67 8.92 5.76
CA GLU A 127 9.75 9.85 5.42
C GLU A 127 9.65 11.16 6.21
N PHE A 128 10.67 12.01 6.10
CA PHE A 128 10.66 13.37 6.64
C PHE A 128 9.34 14.12 6.32
N GLY A 129 8.65 14.55 7.38
CA GLY A 129 7.35 15.19 7.32
C GLY A 129 6.17 14.28 7.70
N SER A 130 6.41 13.02 8.06
CA SER A 130 5.42 12.20 8.80
C SER A 130 5.23 12.73 10.23
N GLN A 131 4.03 12.52 10.80
CA GLN A 131 3.65 12.98 12.15
C GLN A 131 4.54 12.36 13.24
N GLU A 132 4.89 11.09 13.08
CA GLU A 132 5.89 10.38 13.87
C GLU A 132 6.91 9.80 12.88
N HIS A 133 8.19 9.81 13.23
CA HIS A 133 9.24 9.29 12.35
C HIS A 133 10.03 8.25 13.12
N ASP A 134 9.59 7.00 12.97
CA ASP A 134 10.28 5.84 13.48
C ASP A 134 11.01 5.14 12.33
N TRP A 135 12.33 5.05 12.46
CA TRP A 135 13.20 4.47 11.44
C TRP A 135 13.12 2.96 11.39
N ASP A 136 12.56 2.31 12.41
CA ASP A 136 12.45 0.85 12.48
C ASP A 136 11.06 0.36 12.06
N SER A 137 10.09 1.26 11.98
CA SER A 137 8.72 0.96 11.58
C SER A 137 8.48 1.09 10.07
N TYR A 138 7.63 0.22 9.53
CA TYR A 138 7.09 0.31 8.17
C TYR A 138 5.70 -0.32 8.09
N VAL A 139 4.94 0.04 7.05
CA VAL A 139 3.65 -0.58 6.76
C VAL A 139 3.82 -1.55 5.60
N GLN A 140 3.43 -2.80 5.81
CA GLN A 140 3.34 -3.76 4.71
C GLN A 140 1.95 -3.69 4.08
N VAL A 141 1.93 -3.65 2.75
CA VAL A 141 0.73 -3.75 1.94
C VAL A 141 0.79 -5.00 1.09
N SER A 142 -0.23 -5.86 1.21
CA SER A 142 -0.47 -7.00 0.32
C SER A 142 -1.72 -6.74 -0.50
N ALA A 143 -1.64 -6.92 -1.81
CA ALA A 143 -2.72 -6.68 -2.75
C ALA A 143 -2.87 -7.92 -3.65
N PRO A 144 -3.93 -8.73 -3.46
CA PRO A 144 -4.18 -9.90 -4.31
C PRO A 144 -4.53 -9.54 -5.77
N GLY A 145 -4.98 -8.32 -6.02
CA GLY A 145 -5.48 -7.87 -7.34
C GLY A 145 -6.99 -8.04 -7.49
N SER A 146 -7.58 -9.09 -6.90
CA SER A 146 -9.03 -9.27 -6.78
C SER A 146 -9.40 -10.21 -5.63
N PHE A 147 -10.69 -10.26 -5.25
CA PHE A 147 -11.18 -11.28 -4.30
C PHE A 147 -11.07 -12.70 -4.85
N ALA A 148 -11.12 -12.87 -6.18
CA ALA A 148 -10.91 -14.18 -6.81
C ALA A 148 -9.46 -14.62 -6.65
N ASP A 149 -8.51 -13.71 -6.88
CA ASP A 149 -7.08 -13.97 -6.69
C ASP A 149 -6.74 -14.28 -5.24
N GLU A 150 -7.39 -13.62 -4.27
CA GLU A 150 -7.24 -13.94 -2.84
C GLU A 150 -7.64 -15.40 -2.54
N ALA A 151 -8.75 -15.88 -3.12
CA ALA A 151 -9.20 -17.26 -2.96
C ALA A 151 -8.24 -18.27 -3.62
N VAL A 152 -7.72 -17.96 -4.81
CA VAL A 152 -6.69 -18.77 -5.49
C VAL A 152 -5.42 -18.85 -4.64
N SER A 153 -4.97 -17.72 -4.11
CA SER A 153 -3.80 -17.68 -3.23
C SER A 153 -4.00 -18.53 -1.96
N ALA A 154 -5.19 -18.50 -1.37
CA ALA A 154 -5.51 -19.33 -0.21
C ALA A 154 -5.43 -20.84 -0.53
N GLU A 155 -6.02 -21.28 -1.65
CA GLU A 155 -5.99 -22.68 -2.09
C GLU A 155 -4.56 -23.16 -2.41
N LEU A 156 -3.76 -22.34 -3.10
CA LEU A 156 -2.37 -22.66 -3.40
C LEU A 156 -1.53 -22.75 -2.12
N SER A 157 -1.76 -21.85 -1.16
CA SER A 157 -1.01 -21.79 0.10
C SER A 157 -1.22 -23.03 0.99
N GLU A 158 -2.30 -23.80 0.80
CA GLU A 158 -2.49 -25.08 1.51
C GLU A 158 -1.49 -26.16 1.08
N ASN A 159 -0.92 -26.03 -0.12
CA ASN A 159 -0.09 -27.05 -0.75
C ASN A 159 1.38 -26.61 -0.95
N LEU A 160 1.68 -25.33 -0.72
CA LEU A 160 3.00 -24.75 -0.87
C LEU A 160 3.66 -24.56 0.50
N ASP A 161 4.95 -24.90 0.59
CA ASP A 161 5.71 -24.76 1.83
C ASP A 161 6.52 -23.47 1.83
N TYR A 162 6.05 -22.45 2.56
CA TYR A 162 6.76 -21.18 2.78
C TYR A 162 7.38 -21.08 4.18
N SER A 163 7.51 -22.20 4.91
CA SER A 163 7.98 -22.19 6.31
C SER A 163 9.34 -21.54 6.46
N ASP A 164 10.27 -21.78 5.54
CA ASP A 164 11.61 -21.19 5.54
C ASP A 164 11.59 -19.66 5.46
N ILE A 165 10.85 -19.11 4.49
CA ILE A 165 10.69 -17.66 4.31
C ILE A 165 9.94 -17.06 5.50
N ASN A 166 8.91 -17.74 6.00
CA ASN A 166 8.10 -17.25 7.11
C ASN A 166 8.86 -17.26 8.45
N GLU A 167 9.71 -18.27 8.69
CA GLU A 167 10.57 -18.34 9.87
C GLU A 167 11.65 -17.26 9.83
N GLU A 168 12.29 -17.06 8.68
CA GLU A 168 13.25 -15.97 8.49
C GLU A 168 12.56 -14.61 8.71
N TRP A 169 11.41 -14.40 8.08
CA TRP A 169 10.63 -13.17 8.24
C TRP A 169 10.26 -12.89 9.70
N ALA A 170 9.75 -13.89 10.42
CA ALA A 170 9.38 -13.76 11.83
C ALA A 170 10.60 -13.51 12.74
N SER A 171 11.81 -13.90 12.32
CA SER A 171 13.03 -13.56 13.04
C SER A 171 13.44 -12.09 12.91
N MET A 172 12.97 -11.40 11.87
CA MET A 172 13.40 -10.05 11.51
C MET A 172 12.46 -8.96 12.01
N VAL A 173 11.15 -9.23 12.04
CA VAL A 173 10.13 -8.21 12.25
C VAL A 173 9.02 -8.70 13.17
N ASP A 174 8.41 -7.76 13.89
CA ASP A 174 7.15 -7.96 14.60
C ASP A 174 6.08 -7.13 13.91
N CYS A 175 4.92 -7.73 13.61
CA CYS A 175 3.84 -7.03 12.92
C CYS A 175 2.48 -7.26 13.58
N THR A 176 1.64 -6.24 13.44
CA THR A 176 0.22 -6.33 13.72
C THR A 176 -0.49 -7.32 12.78
N PRO A 177 -1.68 -7.84 13.16
CA PRO A 177 -2.55 -8.53 12.22
C PRO A 177 -2.90 -7.65 11.01
N TYR A 178 -3.23 -8.28 9.88
CA TYR A 178 -3.72 -7.55 8.72
C TYR A 178 -5.08 -6.91 8.98
N VAL A 179 -5.24 -5.67 8.53
CA VAL A 179 -6.50 -4.99 8.32
C VAL A 179 -6.81 -5.00 6.83
N GLN A 180 -8.00 -5.46 6.46
CA GLN A 180 -8.43 -5.54 5.07
C GLN A 180 -9.29 -4.32 4.70
N TYR A 181 -8.90 -3.67 3.60
CA TYR A 181 -9.64 -2.60 2.96
C TYR A 181 -10.15 -3.05 1.59
N VAL A 182 -11.16 -2.34 1.11
CA VAL A 182 -11.68 -2.45 -0.25
C VAL A 182 -11.24 -1.22 -1.03
N GLY A 183 -10.45 -1.44 -2.07
CA GLY A 183 -10.06 -0.42 -3.01
C GLY A 183 -11.07 -0.25 -4.13
N SER A 184 -11.31 1.00 -4.49
CA SER A 184 -11.99 1.42 -5.71
C SER A 184 -11.25 2.61 -6.31
N TYR A 185 -11.05 2.58 -7.62
CA TYR A 185 -10.47 3.70 -8.35
C TYR A 185 -11.43 4.90 -8.37
N LEU A 186 -10.90 6.10 -8.07
CA LEU A 186 -11.60 7.38 -8.22
C LEU A 186 -11.30 8.06 -9.56
N THR A 187 -10.24 7.62 -10.23
CA THR A 187 -9.76 8.06 -11.55
C THR A 187 -9.36 6.84 -12.37
N ASP A 188 -9.13 7.01 -13.67
CA ASP A 188 -8.53 5.93 -14.45
C ASP A 188 -7.16 5.55 -13.85
N PRO A 189 -6.81 4.24 -13.83
CA PRO A 189 -5.52 3.78 -13.33
C PRO A 189 -4.38 4.26 -14.24
N LEU A 190 -3.19 4.45 -13.66
CA LEU A 190 -1.99 4.74 -14.44
C LEU A 190 -1.75 3.66 -15.51
N GLU A 191 -1.43 4.07 -16.74
CA GLU A 191 -1.03 3.15 -17.81
C GLU A 191 0.27 2.43 -17.42
N GLN A 192 0.33 1.12 -17.68
CA GLN A 192 1.43 0.23 -17.30
C GLN A 192 2.55 0.20 -18.36
#